data_AF-A0A2R9UDJ1-F1
#
_entry.id   AF-A0A2R9UDJ1-F1
#
_cell.length_a   1.000
_cell.length_b   1.000
_cell.length_c   1.000
_cell.angle_alpha   90.00
_cell.angle_beta   90.00
_cell.angle_gamma   90.00
#
_symmetry.space_group_name_H-M   'P 1'
#
loop_
_entity.id
_entity.type
_entity.pdbx_description
1 polymer ?
#
loop_
_entity_poly.entity_id
_entity_poly.type
_entity_poly.pdbx_seq_one_letter_code
_entity_poly.pdbx_strand_id
1 'polypeptide(L)'
;MLSLGADDTDASAVDCDTEWAGAGCLLPDSDLQRFADRFWSGYTDAPARDNLDADVAWDFYQAHEEDFVSDYAATNVSEDFAETFAGYVIEPDVDAIGSVIGRKFAFFDALPEYASARERIRAEFDLVWRNG
;
A
#
# COMPACT_ATOMS: atom_id res chain seq x y z
N MET A 1 10.97 -11.10 4.24
CA MET A 1 9.75 -11.56 3.52
C MET A 1 9.02 -10.31 3.08
N LEU A 2 8.19 -10.36 2.02
CA LEU A 2 7.29 -9.25 1.67
C LEU A 2 6.09 -9.28 2.62
N SER A 3 5.52 -8.11 2.99
CA SER A 3 4.54 -7.82 4.07
C SER A 3 3.25 -8.65 4.18
N LEU A 4 3.07 -9.64 3.31
CA LEU A 4 1.95 -10.58 3.32
C LEU A 4 2.46 -12.02 3.56
N GLY A 5 3.60 -12.17 4.23
CA GLY A 5 4.18 -13.46 4.55
C GLY A 5 3.47 -14.16 5.71
N ALA A 6 3.63 -15.47 5.83
CA ALA A 6 3.13 -16.21 6.99
C ALA A 6 3.70 -15.71 8.33
N ASP A 7 4.87 -15.06 8.29
CA ASP A 7 5.50 -14.43 9.44
C ASP A 7 4.86 -13.09 9.85
N ASP A 8 3.99 -12.53 9.00
CA ASP A 8 3.32 -11.23 9.21
C ASP A 8 1.88 -11.40 9.73
N THR A 9 1.38 -12.64 9.88
CA THR A 9 -0.01 -12.92 10.26
C THR A 9 -0.13 -13.93 11.41
N ASP A 10 -1.11 -13.72 12.30
CA ASP A 10 -1.64 -14.77 13.16
C ASP A 10 -2.71 -15.59 12.40
N ALA A 11 -2.29 -16.71 11.83
CA ALA A 11 -3.16 -17.63 11.09
C ALA A 11 -4.16 -18.40 11.98
N SER A 12 -4.02 -18.31 13.31
CA SER A 12 -4.94 -18.95 14.27
C SER A 12 -6.06 -18.04 14.74
N ALA A 13 -5.98 -16.75 14.42
CA ALA A 13 -6.97 -15.77 14.79
C ALA A 13 -8.31 -15.99 14.05
N VAL A 14 -9.40 -15.84 14.78
CA VAL A 14 -10.78 -16.01 14.28
C VAL A 14 -11.55 -14.68 14.18
N ASP A 15 -10.97 -13.61 14.71
CA ASP A 15 -11.43 -12.23 14.65
C ASP A 15 -10.19 -11.31 14.75
N CYS A 16 -10.25 -10.08 14.22
CA CYS A 16 -9.11 -9.18 14.17
C CYS A 16 -9.38 -7.78 14.73
N ASP A 17 -8.47 -7.33 15.59
CA ASP A 17 -8.26 -5.91 15.90
C ASP A 17 -7.35 -5.22 14.84
N THR A 18 -6.68 -6.01 14.01
CA THR A 18 -5.75 -5.59 12.94
C THR A 18 -6.30 -5.94 11.56
N GLU A 19 -5.56 -5.60 10.52
CA GLU A 19 -5.95 -5.90 9.15
C GLU A 19 -5.96 -7.42 8.87
N TRP A 20 -7.04 -7.96 8.29
CA TRP A 20 -7.07 -9.31 7.70
C TRP A 20 -6.32 -9.36 6.36
N ALA A 21 -5.32 -10.23 6.26
CA ALA A 21 -4.45 -10.40 5.09
C ALA A 21 -4.78 -11.65 4.24
N GLY A 22 -5.97 -12.24 4.41
CA GLY A 22 -6.38 -13.49 3.74
C GLY A 22 -5.89 -14.74 4.48
N ALA A 23 -4.64 -14.75 4.92
CA ALA A 23 -4.01 -15.85 5.66
C ALA A 23 -4.21 -15.79 7.19
N GLY A 24 -4.70 -14.67 7.71
CA GLY A 24 -4.91 -14.42 9.13
C GLY A 24 -4.94 -12.91 9.42
N CYS A 25 -5.03 -12.56 10.70
CA CYS A 25 -4.88 -11.17 11.16
C CYS A 25 -3.43 -10.75 11.06
N LEU A 26 -3.13 -9.57 10.56
CA LEU A 26 -1.79 -9.01 10.56
C LEU A 26 -1.28 -8.86 11.99
N LEU A 27 0.01 -9.13 12.18
CA LEU A 27 0.70 -8.76 13.41
C LEU A 27 0.76 -7.23 13.51
N PRO A 28 0.63 -6.64 14.72
CA PRO A 28 0.62 -5.19 14.91
C PRO A 28 1.83 -4.46 14.31
N ASP A 29 2.99 -5.11 14.31
CA ASP A 29 4.25 -4.52 13.82
C ASP A 29 4.52 -4.77 12.33
N SER A 30 3.63 -5.50 11.63
CA SER A 30 3.77 -5.77 10.20
C SER A 30 3.73 -4.46 9.38
N ASP A 31 4.46 -4.42 8.26
CA ASP A 31 4.53 -3.20 7.46
C ASP A 31 3.16 -2.76 6.94
N LEU A 32 2.34 -3.73 6.53
CA LEU A 32 0.99 -3.46 6.04
C LEU A 32 0.08 -2.92 7.16
N GLN A 33 0.17 -3.43 8.40
CA GLN A 33 -0.59 -2.86 9.51
C GLN A 33 -0.19 -1.41 9.79
N ARG A 34 1.12 -1.13 9.87
CA ARG A 34 1.61 0.24 10.09
C ARG A 34 1.23 1.18 8.94
N PHE A 35 1.15 0.67 7.72
CA PHE A 35 0.65 1.42 6.57
C PHE A 35 -0.83 1.74 6.75
N ALA A 36 -1.66 0.78 7.14
CA ALA A 36 -3.07 0.98 7.43
C ALA A 36 -3.30 1.99 8.56
N ASP A 37 -2.59 1.84 9.68
CA ASP A 37 -2.66 2.77 10.81
C ASP A 37 -2.31 4.20 10.39
N ARG A 38 -1.31 4.34 9.52
CA ARG A 38 -0.80 5.66 9.10
C ARG A 38 -1.65 6.33 8.03
N PHE A 39 -2.20 5.57 7.08
CA PHE A 39 -2.81 6.14 5.88
C PHE A 39 -4.32 5.89 5.75
N TRP A 40 -4.88 4.91 6.47
CA TRP A 40 -6.30 4.54 6.37
C TRP A 40 -7.12 4.88 7.62
N SER A 41 -6.51 4.97 8.80
CA SER A 41 -7.21 5.23 10.07
C SER A 41 -8.02 6.55 10.11
N GLY A 42 -7.73 7.48 9.19
CA GLY A 42 -8.44 8.75 9.06
C GLY A 42 -9.72 8.70 8.23
N TYR A 43 -9.93 7.65 7.43
CA TYR A 43 -11.11 7.52 6.58
C TYR A 43 -12.28 6.94 7.35
N THR A 44 -13.32 7.74 7.54
CA THR A 44 -14.57 7.28 8.18
C THR A 44 -15.55 6.63 7.21
N ASP A 45 -15.28 6.78 5.91
CA ASP A 45 -16.08 6.37 4.77
C ASP A 45 -15.37 5.34 3.87
N ALA A 46 -14.24 4.79 4.32
CA ALA A 46 -13.55 3.72 3.62
C ALA A 46 -14.46 2.49 3.44
N PRO A 47 -14.37 1.78 2.30
CA PRO A 47 -15.07 0.53 2.09
C PRO A 47 -14.76 -0.47 3.20
N ALA A 48 -15.75 -1.28 3.57
CA ALA A 48 -15.51 -2.42 4.45
C ALA A 48 -14.47 -3.35 3.80
N ARG A 49 -13.67 -4.03 4.63
CA ARG A 49 -12.55 -4.87 4.16
C ARG A 49 -12.97 -5.94 3.14
N ASP A 50 -14.15 -6.53 3.37
CA ASP A 50 -14.76 -7.58 2.58
C ASP A 50 -15.79 -7.04 1.58
N ASN A 51 -15.79 -5.72 1.35
CA ASN A 51 -16.64 -5.10 0.36
C ASN A 51 -16.30 -5.63 -1.03
N LEU A 52 -17.32 -6.19 -1.69
CA LEU A 52 -17.24 -6.63 -3.09
C LEU A 52 -18.05 -5.71 -4.03
N ASP A 53 -18.63 -4.64 -3.50
CA ASP A 53 -19.40 -3.67 -4.28
C ASP A 53 -18.45 -2.65 -4.92
N ALA A 54 -18.36 -2.70 -6.25
CA ALA A 54 -17.51 -1.81 -7.03
C ALA A 54 -17.97 -0.36 -6.96
N ASP A 55 -19.27 -0.10 -6.81
CA ASP A 55 -19.80 1.27 -6.73
C ASP A 55 -19.38 1.95 -5.42
N VAL A 56 -19.32 1.18 -4.31
CA VAL A 56 -18.85 1.68 -3.01
C VAL A 56 -17.36 2.07 -3.07
N ALA A 57 -16.52 1.22 -3.67
CA ALA A 57 -15.10 1.52 -3.83
C ALA A 57 -14.88 2.71 -4.78
N TRP A 58 -15.67 2.79 -5.85
CA TRP A 58 -15.63 3.90 -6.80
C TRP A 58 -16.01 5.23 -6.15
N ASP A 59 -17.10 5.27 -5.38
CA ASP A 59 -17.53 6.49 -4.68
C ASP A 59 -16.48 6.96 -3.67
N PHE A 60 -15.85 6.03 -2.95
CA PHE A 60 -14.73 6.34 -2.06
C PHE A 60 -13.52 6.90 -2.82
N TYR A 61 -13.13 6.27 -3.93
CA TYR A 61 -12.05 6.77 -4.78
C TYR A 61 -12.33 8.19 -5.28
N GLN A 62 -13.54 8.45 -5.78
CA GLN A 62 -13.93 9.77 -6.28
C GLN A 62 -13.88 10.86 -5.20
N ALA A 63 -14.07 10.50 -3.92
CA ALA A 63 -13.98 11.43 -2.80
C ALA A 63 -12.53 11.72 -2.35
N HIS A 64 -11.60 10.78 -2.59
CA HIS A 64 -10.22 10.80 -2.08
C HIS A 64 -9.18 10.55 -3.17
N GLU A 65 -9.48 10.90 -4.42
CA GLU A 65 -8.68 10.54 -5.61
C GLU A 65 -7.20 10.94 -5.48
N GLU A 66 -6.92 12.11 -4.90
CA GLU A 66 -5.57 12.64 -4.70
C GLU A 66 -4.70 11.81 -3.74
N ASP A 67 -5.32 10.90 -2.98
CA ASP A 67 -4.68 10.10 -1.96
C ASP A 67 -4.28 8.70 -2.45
N PHE A 68 -4.78 8.25 -3.60
CA PHE A 68 -4.58 6.91 -4.14
C PHE A 68 -3.87 6.93 -5.50
N VAL A 69 -2.98 5.97 -5.73
CA VAL A 69 -2.24 5.85 -7.00
C VAL A 69 -3.09 5.31 -8.16
N SER A 70 -4.21 4.66 -7.84
CA SER A 70 -5.19 4.12 -8.78
C SER A 70 -6.57 4.02 -8.11
N ASP A 71 -7.62 3.84 -8.89
CA ASP A 71 -8.95 3.47 -8.40
C ASP A 71 -8.93 2.11 -7.69
N TYR A 72 -8.12 1.16 -8.18
CA TYR A 72 -7.95 -0.15 -7.55
C TYR A 72 -7.31 -0.06 -6.16
N ALA A 73 -6.36 0.86 -5.95
CA ALA A 73 -5.76 1.12 -4.65
C ALA A 73 -6.79 1.56 -3.59
N ALA A 74 -7.90 2.19 -3.99
CA ALA A 74 -8.93 2.64 -3.07
C ALA A 74 -9.89 1.52 -2.63
N THR A 75 -9.79 0.31 -3.20
CA THR A 75 -10.71 -0.79 -2.90
C THR A 75 -10.53 -1.37 -1.49
N ASN A 76 -9.29 -1.43 -1.01
CA ASN A 76 -8.92 -1.79 0.36
C ASN A 76 -7.42 -1.48 0.59
N VAL A 77 -6.99 -1.46 1.86
CA VAL A 77 -5.60 -1.10 2.21
C VAL A 77 -4.54 -2.06 1.69
N SER A 78 -4.86 -3.34 1.52
CA SER A 78 -3.91 -4.31 0.97
C SER A 78 -3.60 -3.99 -0.49
N GLU A 79 -4.62 -3.59 -1.25
CA GLU A 79 -4.45 -3.14 -2.63
C GLU A 79 -3.77 -1.78 -2.69
N ASP A 80 -4.07 -0.85 -1.78
CA ASP A 80 -3.33 0.41 -1.68
C ASP A 80 -1.83 0.19 -1.44
N PHE A 81 -1.49 -0.71 -0.52
CA PHE A 81 -0.10 -1.06 -0.25
C PHE A 81 0.59 -1.66 -1.48
N ALA A 82 -0.07 -2.58 -2.19
CA ALA A 82 0.47 -3.24 -3.37
C ALA A 82 0.64 -2.30 -4.56
N GLU A 83 -0.41 -1.55 -4.91
CA GLU A 83 -0.42 -0.59 -6.02
C GLU A 83 0.55 0.57 -5.74
N THR A 84 0.60 1.06 -4.49
CA THR A 84 1.57 2.09 -4.10
C THR A 84 3.00 1.57 -4.22
N PHE A 85 3.29 0.33 -3.82
CA PHE A 85 4.61 -0.25 -4.01
C PHE A 85 4.96 -0.34 -5.50
N ALA A 86 4.03 -0.78 -6.34
CA ALA A 86 4.22 -0.83 -7.79
C ALA A 86 4.54 0.57 -8.35
N GLY A 87 3.74 1.58 -7.99
CA GLY A 87 3.96 2.99 -8.35
C GLY A 87 5.32 3.50 -7.88
N TYR A 88 5.70 3.25 -6.63
CA TYR A 88 7.00 3.62 -6.06
C TYR A 88 8.18 3.05 -6.86
N VAL A 89 8.03 1.84 -7.39
CA VAL A 89 9.06 1.17 -8.21
C VAL A 89 9.14 1.76 -9.62
N ILE A 90 8.01 1.96 -10.29
CA ILE A 90 7.97 2.29 -11.73
C ILE A 90 7.96 3.78 -12.04
N GLU A 91 7.32 4.60 -11.20
CA GLU A 91 7.21 6.04 -11.45
C GLU A 91 8.58 6.70 -11.30
N PRO A 92 8.96 7.67 -12.16
CA PRO A 92 10.15 8.48 -11.92
C PRO A 92 10.06 9.13 -10.54
N ASP A 93 11.19 9.58 -9.97
CA ASP A 93 11.19 10.24 -8.67
C ASP A 93 10.24 11.45 -8.73
N VAL A 94 9.02 11.25 -8.24
CA VAL A 94 7.95 12.22 -8.33
C VAL A 94 8.26 13.33 -7.34
N ASP A 95 8.13 14.58 -7.79
CA ASP A 95 7.99 15.76 -6.93
C ASP A 95 6.63 15.70 -6.20
N ALA A 96 6.40 14.63 -5.45
CA ALA A 96 5.23 14.40 -4.60
C ALA A 96 5.45 14.97 -3.20
N ILE A 97 6.37 15.94 -3.05
CA ILE A 97 6.70 16.58 -1.79
C ILE A 97 5.44 17.30 -1.27
N GLY A 98 4.77 16.67 -0.30
CA GLY A 98 3.57 17.20 0.35
C GLY A 98 2.26 16.47 0.05
N SER A 99 2.18 15.60 -0.97
CA SER A 99 0.97 14.80 -1.25
C SER A 99 0.87 13.55 -0.37
N VAL A 100 -0.31 12.94 -0.26
CA VAL A 100 -0.47 11.64 0.43
C VAL A 100 0.32 10.55 -0.28
N ILE A 101 0.23 10.49 -1.62
CA ILE A 101 0.98 9.52 -2.44
C ILE A 101 2.50 9.64 -2.17
N GLY A 102 3.05 10.86 -2.12
CA GLY A 102 4.47 11.06 -1.79
C GLY A 102 4.85 10.59 -0.39
N ARG A 103 3.95 10.77 0.60
CA ARG A 103 4.16 10.22 1.95
C ARG A 103 4.11 8.70 1.98
N LYS A 104 3.27 8.07 1.15
CA LYS A 104 3.20 6.62 1.00
C LYS A 104 4.46 6.08 0.30
N PHE A 105 4.99 6.74 -0.72
CA PHE A 105 6.28 6.36 -1.32
C PHE A 105 7.44 6.51 -0.31
N ALA A 106 7.46 7.58 0.47
CA ALA A 106 8.44 7.76 1.54
C ALA A 106 8.35 6.68 2.65
N PHE A 107 7.18 6.06 2.84
CA PHE A 107 7.05 4.92 3.73
C PHE A 107 7.85 3.71 3.21
N PHE A 108 7.76 3.40 1.91
CA PHE A 108 8.54 2.32 1.30
C PHE A 108 10.04 2.62 1.21
N ASP A 109 10.41 3.87 0.95
CA ASP A 109 11.83 4.29 0.92
C ASP A 109 12.51 4.12 2.29
N ALA A 110 11.78 4.31 3.39
CA ALA A 110 12.27 4.11 4.74
C ALA A 110 12.46 2.63 5.13
N LEU A 111 11.99 1.68 4.32
CA LEU A 111 12.05 0.25 4.58
C LEU A 111 13.12 -0.42 3.69
N PRO A 112 14.26 -0.85 4.25
CA PRO A 112 15.41 -1.30 3.46
C PRO A 112 15.10 -2.41 2.45
N GLU A 113 14.21 -3.33 2.78
CA GLU A 113 13.81 -4.45 1.92
C GLU A 113 13.05 -4.00 0.67
N TYR A 114 12.15 -3.00 0.77
CA TYR A 114 11.39 -2.46 -0.36
C TYR A 114 12.25 -1.50 -1.19
N ALA A 115 13.03 -0.63 -0.54
CA ALA A 115 14.01 0.23 -1.21
C ALA A 115 15.01 -0.62 -2.03
N SER A 116 15.55 -1.69 -1.43
CA SER A 116 16.43 -2.62 -2.15
C SER A 116 15.72 -3.35 -3.29
N ALA A 117 14.44 -3.70 -3.14
CA ALA A 117 13.67 -4.33 -4.19
C ALA A 117 13.46 -3.38 -5.39
N ARG A 118 13.12 -2.12 -5.13
CA ARG A 118 13.02 -1.07 -6.14
C ARG A 118 14.30 -0.93 -6.94
N GLU A 119 15.44 -0.76 -6.27
CA GLU A 119 16.73 -0.57 -6.94
C GLU A 119 17.09 -1.77 -7.84
N ARG A 120 16.84 -2.99 -7.37
CA ARG A 120 17.05 -4.20 -8.18
C ARG A 120 16.14 -4.26 -9.41
N ILE A 121 14.85 -4.01 -9.24
CA ILE A 121 13.87 -4.06 -10.35
C ILE A 121 14.22 -2.99 -11.39
N ARG A 122 14.51 -1.77 -10.95
CA ARG A 122 14.86 -0.67 -11.84
C ARG A 122 16.17 -0.91 -12.60
N ALA A 123 17.16 -1.50 -11.95
CA ALA A 123 18.41 -1.87 -12.62
C ALA A 123 18.21 -2.98 -13.67
N GLU A 124 17.39 -3.99 -13.36
CA GLU A 124 17.11 -5.11 -14.27
C GLU A 124 16.39 -4.65 -15.55
N PHE A 125 15.43 -3.74 -15.41
CA PHE A 125 14.59 -3.28 -16.52
C PHE A 125 15.04 -1.93 -17.13
N ASP A 126 16.23 -1.43 -16.76
CA ASP A 126 16.79 -0.15 -17.22
C ASP A 126 15.83 1.04 -16.99
N LEU A 127 15.10 1.02 -15.87
CA LEU A 127 14.18 2.08 -15.44
C LEU A 127 14.93 3.24 -14.75
N VAL A 128 16.25 3.15 -14.63
CA VAL A 128 17.07 4.24 -14.10
C VAL A 128 17.03 5.38 -15.11
N TRP A 129 16.60 6.57 -14.69
CA TRP A 129 16.52 7.75 -15.54
C TRP A 129 17.89 8.02 -16.20
N ARG A 130 18.02 7.67 -17.48
CA ARG A 130 19.21 7.98 -18.28
C ARG A 130 19.06 9.41 -18.77
N ASN A 131 19.86 10.32 -18.22
CA ASN A 131 20.01 11.67 -18.74
C ASN A 131 20.26 11.59 -20.26
N GLY A 132 19.36 12.19 -21.05
CA GLY A 132 19.58 12.46 -22.46
C GLY A 132 20.58 13.59 -22.66
#